data_AF-A0A286IR67-F1
#
_entry.id   AF-A0A286IR67-F1
#
_cell.length_a   1.000
_cell.length_b   1.000
_cell.length_c   1.000
_cell.angle_alpha   90.00
_cell.angle_beta   90.00
_cell.angle_gamma   90.00
#
_symmetry.space_group_name_H-M   'P 1'
#
loop_
_entity.id
_entity.type
_entity.pdbx_description
1 polymer ?
#
loop_
_entity_poly.entity_id
_entity_poly.type
_entity_poly.pdbx_seq_one_letter_code
_entity_poly.pdbx_strand_id
1 'polypeptide(L)'
;MNQISTKKITVGFKCDPSLKFQLTQESKALGLTVSAYLEMLVLQRANLDDKQNIEMIEILKTRLSFYENSELKHLFEKYKGQPYKVLDVNGNKQTRYIGSLQETFEIILSIFKNKLQ
;
A
#
# COMPACT_ATOMS: atom_id res chain seq x y z
N MET A 1 13.20 1.37 27.88
CA MET A 1 14.04 1.95 26.81
C MET A 1 15.09 0.91 26.44
N ASN A 2 14.95 0.23 25.31
CA ASN A 2 15.97 -0.72 24.83
C ASN A 2 17.10 0.08 24.17
N GLN A 3 18.27 0.12 24.81
CA GLN A 3 19.49 0.66 24.21
C GLN A 3 19.91 -0.26 23.06
N ILE A 4 19.92 0.26 21.83
CA ILE A 4 20.47 -0.44 20.67
C ILE A 4 21.99 -0.52 20.87
N SER A 5 22.50 -1.73 21.10
CA SER A 5 23.93 -1.97 21.26
C SER A 5 24.68 -1.66 19.96
N THR A 6 25.66 -0.76 20.01
CA THR A 6 26.49 -0.36 18.85
C THR A 6 27.68 -1.29 18.59
N LYS A 7 27.72 -2.46 19.24
CA LYS A 7 28.81 -3.42 19.06
C LYS A 7 28.74 -4.05 17.67
N LYS A 8 29.80 -3.88 16.87
CA LYS A 8 29.98 -4.61 15.61
C LYS A 8 30.04 -6.10 15.90
N ILE A 9 29.11 -6.85 15.32
CA ILE A 9 29.09 -8.32 15.35
C ILE A 9 29.56 -8.85 14.00
N THR A 10 30.33 -9.93 14.02
CA THR A 10 30.69 -10.65 12.79
C THR A 10 29.62 -11.69 12.51
N VAL A 11 28.96 -11.59 11.36
CA VAL A 11 27.97 -12.57 10.90
C VAL A 11 28.62 -13.45 9.84
N GLY A 12 28.71 -14.75 10.13
CA GLY A 12 29.11 -15.76 9.15
C GLY A 12 27.88 -16.53 8.66
N PHE A 13 27.73 -16.67 7.35
CA PHE A 13 26.71 -17.51 6.75
C PHE A 13 27.33 -18.42 5.69
N LYS A 14 26.71 -19.59 5.50
CA LYS A 14 27.05 -20.50 4.40
C LYS A 14 26.17 -20.16 3.21
N CYS A 15 26.74 -20.23 2.01
CA CYS A 15 26.02 -20.00 0.78
C CYS A 15 26.54 -20.93 -0.32
N ASP A 16 25.78 -21.01 -1.40
CA ASP A 16 26.18 -21.77 -2.58
C ASP A 16 27.41 -21.16 -3.26
N PRO A 17 28.29 -21.98 -3.86
CA PRO A 17 29.49 -21.48 -4.54
C PRO A 17 29.21 -20.48 -5.66
N SER A 18 28.10 -20.65 -6.38
CA SER A 18 27.63 -19.74 -7.43
C SER A 18 27.37 -18.34 -6.87
N LEU A 19 26.62 -18.26 -5.77
CA LEU A 19 26.31 -17.00 -5.09
C LEU A 19 27.58 -16.33 -4.56
N LYS A 20 28.51 -17.10 -3.97
CA LYS A 20 29.80 -16.56 -3.51
C LYS A 20 30.60 -15.94 -4.66
N PHE A 21 30.62 -16.60 -5.82
CA PHE A 21 31.32 -16.11 -6.99
C PHE A 21 30.69 -14.81 -7.52
N GLN A 22 29.37 -14.78 -7.65
CA GLN A 22 28.62 -13.59 -8.08
C GLN A 22 28.88 -12.39 -7.17
N LEU A 23 28.70 -12.56 -5.85
CA LEU A 23 28.93 -11.49 -4.88
C LEU A 23 30.37 -10.96 -4.93
N THR A 24 31.34 -11.84 -5.17
CA THR A 24 32.76 -11.45 -5.29
C THR A 24 33.01 -10.68 -6.59
N GLN A 25 32.37 -11.06 -7.68
CA GLN A 25 32.51 -10.38 -8.97
C GLN A 25 31.87 -8.99 -8.92
N GLU A 26 30.66 -8.89 -8.37
CA GLU A 26 29.92 -7.64 -8.22
C GLU A 26 30.63 -6.68 -7.28
N SER A 27 31.14 -7.17 -6.13
CA SER A 27 31.89 -6.30 -5.21
C SER A 27 33.15 -5.76 -5.87
N LYS A 28 33.88 -6.59 -6.63
CA LYS A 28 35.08 -6.16 -7.38
C LYS A 28 34.75 -5.13 -8.45
N ALA A 29 33.65 -5.31 -9.18
CA ALA A 29 33.22 -4.35 -10.20
C ALA A 29 32.95 -2.96 -9.60
N LEU A 30 32.51 -2.90 -8.33
CA LEU A 30 32.27 -1.67 -7.59
C LEU A 30 33.48 -1.19 -6.76
N GLY A 31 34.61 -1.90 -6.81
CA GLY A 31 35.80 -1.57 -6.02
C GLY A 31 35.62 -1.77 -4.50
N LEU A 32 34.67 -2.61 -4.10
CA LEU A 32 34.32 -2.87 -2.70
C LEU A 32 34.82 -4.24 -2.23
N THR A 33 35.04 -4.35 -0.92
CA THR A 33 35.17 -5.67 -0.27
C THR A 33 33.82 -6.37 -0.28
N VAL A 34 33.83 -7.71 -0.26
CA VAL A 34 32.59 -8.51 -0.22
C VAL A 34 31.74 -8.16 1.01
N SER A 35 32.38 -7.87 2.15
CA SER A 35 31.68 -7.46 3.38
C SER A 35 30.99 -6.10 3.23
N ALA A 36 31.68 -5.10 2.67
CA ALA A 36 31.10 -3.77 2.46
C ALA A 36 29.96 -3.81 1.43
N TYR A 37 30.12 -4.64 0.39
CA TYR A 37 29.07 -4.87 -0.60
C TYR A 37 27.82 -5.52 0.02
N LEU A 38 28.00 -6.52 0.87
CA LEU A 38 26.89 -7.16 1.58
C LEU A 38 26.20 -6.22 2.56
N GLU A 39 26.96 -5.40 3.31
CA GLU A 39 26.39 -4.37 4.17
C GLU A 39 25.52 -3.39 3.37
N MET A 40 26.01 -2.95 2.20
CA MET A 40 25.25 -2.09 1.29
C MET A 40 23.95 -2.76 0.82
N LEU A 41 23.99 -4.02 0.41
CA LEU A 41 22.79 -4.76 -0.03
C LEU A 41 21.76 -4.91 1.10
N VAL A 42 22.22 -5.21 2.32
CA VAL A 42 21.33 -5.32 3.50
C VAL A 42 20.69 -3.98 3.82
N LEU A 43 21.45 -2.89 3.78
CA LEU A 43 20.92 -1.54 4.00
C LEU A 43 19.94 -1.14 2.91
N GLN A 44 20.22 -1.44 1.64
CA GLN A 44 19.30 -1.16 0.53
C GLN A 44 17.97 -1.90 0.72
N ARG A 45 18.02 -3.18 1.12
CA ARG A 45 16.81 -3.97 1.37
C ARG A 45 15.98 -3.39 2.52
N ALA A 46 16.61 -3.03 3.64
CA ALA A 46 15.91 -2.40 4.76
C ALA A 46 15.21 -1.09 4.34
N ASN A 47 15.89 -0.26 3.54
CA ASN A 47 15.31 0.99 3.04
C ASN A 47 14.15 0.76 2.03
N LEU A 48 14.18 -0.33 1.26
CA LEU A 48 13.08 -0.68 0.35
C LEU A 48 11.85 -1.10 1.15
N ASP A 49 12.03 -1.93 2.17
CA ASP A 49 10.94 -2.35 3.06
C ASP A 49 10.32 -1.12 3.76
N ASP A 50 11.15 -0.19 4.25
CA ASP A 50 10.67 1.06 4.86
C ASP A 50 9.87 1.93 3.88
N LYS A 51 10.33 2.08 2.63
CA LYS A 51 9.60 2.82 1.60
C LYS A 51 8.25 2.19 1.27
N GLN A 52 8.20 0.87 1.09
CA GLN A 52 6.96 0.15 0.84
C GLN A 52 5.98 0.28 2.00
N ASN A 53 6.48 0.23 3.24
CA ASN A 53 5.68 0.42 4.44
C ASN A 53 5.12 1.85 4.52
N ILE A 54 5.91 2.87 4.18
CA ILE A 54 5.46 4.27 4.15
C ILE A 54 4.35 4.46 3.11
N GLU A 55 4.54 3.96 1.89
CA GLU A 55 3.54 4.06 0.82
C GLU A 55 2.24 3.36 1.21
N MET A 56 2.32 2.18 1.82
CA MET A 56 1.14 1.47 2.33
C MET A 56 0.43 2.25 3.44
N ILE A 57 1.18 2.89 4.35
CA ILE A 57 0.61 3.75 5.40
C ILE A 57 -0.12 4.95 4.78
N GLU A 58 0.42 5.57 3.75
CA GLU A 58 -0.23 6.70 3.05
C GLU A 58 -1.52 6.28 2.35
N ILE A 59 -1.52 5.12 1.68
CA ILE A 59 -2.71 4.54 1.06
C ILE A 59 -3.78 4.26 2.13
N LEU A 60 -3.39 3.67 3.26
CA LEU A 60 -4.30 3.37 4.36
C LEU A 60 -4.86 4.65 5.00
N LYS A 61 -4.05 5.69 5.21
CA LYS A 61 -4.51 6.99 5.71
C LYS A 61 -5.51 7.64 4.75
N THR A 62 -5.23 7.59 3.45
CA THR A 62 -6.14 8.12 2.43
C THR A 62 -7.48 7.38 2.46
N ARG A 63 -7.46 6.04 2.51
CA ARG A 63 -8.67 5.23 2.66
C ARG A 63 -9.41 5.53 3.96
N LEU A 64 -8.70 5.66 5.08
CA LEU A 64 -9.28 5.99 6.38
C LEU A 64 -10.01 7.33 6.31
N SER A 65 -9.40 8.35 5.70
CA SER A 65 -10.00 9.68 5.56
C SER A 65 -11.33 9.67 4.78
N PHE A 66 -11.45 8.80 3.77
CA PHE A 66 -12.71 8.58 3.06
C PHE A 66 -13.80 8.02 3.99
N TYR A 67 -13.46 7.01 4.79
CA TYR A 67 -14.40 6.40 5.74
C TYR A 67 -14.66 7.27 6.97
N GLU A 68 -13.76 8.18 7.34
CA GLU A 68 -13.91 9.11 8.46
C GLU A 68 -14.69 10.37 8.11
N ASN A 69 -14.93 10.63 6.83
CA ASN A 69 -15.70 11.79 6.38
C ASN A 69 -17.10 11.82 7.03
N SER A 70 -17.35 12.84 7.83
CA SER A 70 -18.56 13.00 8.64
C SER A 70 -19.83 13.18 7.81
N GLU A 71 -19.74 13.86 6.67
CA GLU A 71 -20.87 14.05 5.76
C GLU A 71 -21.26 12.74 5.08
N LEU A 72 -20.28 11.97 4.60
CA LEU A 72 -20.49 10.65 4.01
C LEU A 72 -21.07 9.68 5.03
N LYS A 73 -20.59 9.68 6.27
CA LYS A 73 -21.19 8.89 7.37
C LYS A 73 -22.64 9.28 7.62
N HIS A 74 -22.92 10.58 7.72
CA HIS A 74 -24.27 11.06 7.97
C HIS A 74 -25.23 10.69 6.82
N LEU A 75 -24.77 10.81 5.57
CA LEU A 75 -25.54 10.38 4.40
C LEU A 75 -25.74 8.85 4.39
N PHE A 76 -24.70 8.07 4.69
CA PHE A 76 -24.83 6.63 4.79
C PHE A 76 -25.86 6.23 5.84
N GLU A 77 -25.76 6.75 7.07
CA GLU A 77 -26.74 6.45 8.13
C GLU A 77 -28.17 6.86 7.75
N LYS A 78 -28.33 7.98 7.03
CA LYS A 78 -29.65 8.44 6.58
C LYS A 78 -30.28 7.56 5.50
N TYR A 79 -29.47 6.96 4.62
CA TYR A 79 -29.95 6.25 3.43
C TYR A 79 -29.67 4.74 3.46
N LYS A 80 -29.00 4.23 4.50
CA LYS A 80 -28.70 2.81 4.66
C LYS A 80 -29.95 1.95 4.50
N GLY A 81 -29.83 0.89 3.70
CA GLY A 81 -30.94 -0.03 3.40
C GLY A 81 -31.97 0.51 2.40
N GLN A 82 -31.85 1.74 1.91
CA GLN A 82 -32.74 2.23 0.84
C GLN A 82 -32.32 1.65 -0.52
N PRO A 83 -33.31 1.30 -1.38
CA PRO A 83 -33.05 0.86 -2.73
C PRO A 83 -32.74 2.06 -3.64
N TYR A 84 -31.75 1.91 -4.52
CA TYR A 84 -31.42 2.91 -5.54
C TYR A 84 -31.20 2.25 -6.90
N LYS A 85 -31.47 3.00 -7.98
CA LYS A 85 -31.37 2.51 -9.36
C LYS A 85 -30.05 2.96 -9.96
N VAL A 86 -29.24 2.00 -10.41
CA VAL A 86 -27.95 2.23 -11.07
C VAL A 86 -28.01 1.68 -12.48
N LEU A 87 -27.32 2.36 -13.40
CA LEU A 87 -27.04 1.82 -14.72
C LEU A 87 -25.79 0.94 -14.64
N ASP A 88 -25.93 -0.33 -14.98
CA ASP A 88 -24.83 -1.26 -15.19
C ASP A 88 -23.99 -0.82 -16.41
N VAL A 89 -22.73 -1.28 -16.50
CA VAL A 89 -21.80 -1.09 -17.63
C VAL A 89 -22.44 -1.41 -18.99
N ASN A 90 -23.42 -2.32 -19.02
CA ASN A 90 -24.21 -2.71 -20.20
C ASN A 90 -25.45 -1.83 -20.43
N GLY A 91 -25.65 -0.75 -19.66
CA GLY A 91 -26.79 0.16 -19.77
C GLY A 91 -28.09 -0.33 -19.12
N ASN A 92 -28.06 -1.47 -18.42
CA ASN A 92 -29.24 -2.02 -17.76
C ASN A 92 -29.50 -1.35 -16.41
N LYS A 93 -30.77 -1.06 -16.09
CA LYS A 93 -31.18 -0.52 -14.78
C LYS A 93 -31.22 -1.65 -13.76
N GLN A 94 -30.30 -1.66 -12.80
CA GLN A 94 -30.31 -2.55 -11.66
C GLN A 94 -30.72 -1.80 -10.39
N THR A 95 -31.52 -2.44 -9.54
CA THR A 95 -31.84 -1.91 -8.20
C THR A 95 -30.86 -2.52 -7.20
N ARG A 96 -30.10 -1.67 -6.52
CA ARG A 96 -29.15 -2.06 -5.46
C ARG A 96 -29.57 -1.45 -4.13
N TYR A 97 -29.03 -1.96 -3.03
CA TYR A 97 -29.27 -1.45 -1.68
C TYR A 97 -28.00 -0.79 -1.14
N ILE A 98 -28.15 0.25 -0.33
CA ILE A 98 -27.02 0.92 0.31
C ILE A 98 -26.58 0.10 1.52
N GLY A 99 -25.53 -0.71 1.35
CA GLY A 99 -24.89 -1.51 2.38
C GLY A 99 -23.55 -0.94 2.86
N SER A 100 -22.93 -0.03 2.09
CA SER A 100 -21.64 0.56 2.40
C SER A 100 -21.54 2.08 2.15
N LEU A 101 -20.58 2.72 2.83
CA LEU A 101 -20.17 4.11 2.59
C LEU A 101 -19.72 4.34 1.14
N GLN A 102 -19.11 3.32 0.52
CA GLN A 102 -18.66 3.39 -0.86
C GLN A 102 -19.84 3.48 -1.85
N GLU A 103 -20.89 2.70 -1.63
CA GLU A 103 -22.12 2.78 -2.43
C GLU A 103 -22.85 4.13 -2.25
N THR A 104 -22.79 4.72 -1.04
CA THR A 104 -23.34 6.07 -0.82
C THR A 104 -22.59 7.11 -1.64
N PHE A 105 -21.26 6.99 -1.73
CA PHE A 105 -20.45 7.86 -2.58
C PHE A 105 -20.74 7.66 -4.08
N GLU A 106 -20.88 6.42 -4.54
CA GLU A 106 -21.25 6.10 -5.92
C GLU A 106 -22.60 6.71 -6.32
N ILE A 107 -23.57 6.73 -5.39
CA ILE A 107 -24.86 7.38 -5.59
C ILE A 107 -24.70 8.87 -5.82
N ILE A 108 -23.93 9.56 -4.97
CA ILE A 108 -23.65 10.98 -5.11
C ILE A 108 -23.05 11.25 -6.50
N LEU A 109 -22.04 10.47 -6.90
CA LEU A 109 -21.44 10.59 -8.24
C LEU A 109 -22.45 10.35 -9.38
N SER A 110 -23.35 9.38 -9.24
CA SER A 110 -24.37 9.08 -10.25
C SER A 110 -25.39 10.22 -10.41
N ILE A 111 -25.74 10.89 -9.31
CA ILE A 111 -26.63 12.07 -9.32
C ILE A 111 -25.95 13.24 -10.02
N PHE A 112 -24.66 13.47 -9.75
CA PHE A 112 -23.90 14.52 -10.43
C PHE A 112 -23.74 14.25 -11.93
N LYS A 113 -23.45 13.01 -12.34
CA LYS A 113 -23.33 12.63 -13.75
C LYS A 113 -24.65 12.79 -14.52
N ASN A 114 -25.79 12.46 -13.90
CA ASN A 114 -27.11 12.63 -14.52
C ASN A 114 -27.58 14.09 -14.62
N LYS A 115 -26.96 15.04 -13.91
CA LYS A 115 -27.29 16.48 -14.03
C LYS A 115 -26.51 17.21 -15.14
N LEU A 116 -25.54 16.54 -15.77
CA LEU A 116 -24.66 17.09 -16.82
C LEU A 116 -25.02 16.59 -18.23
N GLN A 117 -26.13 15.84 -18.37
CA GLN A 117 -26.78 15.51 -19.64
C GLN A 117 -28.10 16.27 -19.74
#